data_AF-A0A1H7PY02-F1
#
_entry.id   AF-A0A1H7PY02-F1
#
_cell.length_a   1.000
_cell.length_b   1.000
_cell.length_c   1.000
_cell.angle_alpha   90.00
_cell.angle_beta   90.00
_cell.angle_gamma   90.00
#
_symmetry.space_group_name_H-M   'P 1'
#
loop_
_entity.id
_entity.type
_entity.pdbx_description
1 polymer ?
#
loop_
_entity_poly.entity_id
_entity_poly.type
_entity_poly.pdbx_seq_one_letter_code
_entity_poly.pdbx_strand_id
1 'polypeptide(L)'
;MSYALHHDLSGDRITVANDAARLAWNDTLEALLAHAAATPDHLARTLAADPDFVLAHAAKGLMLLSLARAELAAPARDCLAKARAAARLRLVTRREAMVVEALALWLDGAPRRAAERLE
;
A
#
# COMPACT_ATOMS: atom_id res chain seq x y z
N MET A 1 -9.99 -15.54 -9.84
CA MET A 1 -10.95 -14.53 -9.33
C MET A 1 -10.78 -13.28 -10.17
N SER A 2 -11.87 -12.67 -10.65
CA SER A 2 -11.80 -11.39 -11.37
C SER A 2 -11.75 -10.26 -10.35
N TYR A 3 -10.69 -9.47 -10.35
CA TYR A 3 -10.62 -8.27 -9.51
C TYR A 3 -11.48 -7.18 -10.13
N ALA A 4 -12.51 -6.75 -9.40
CA ALA A 4 -13.34 -5.63 -9.83
C ALA A 4 -12.59 -4.31 -9.59
N LEU A 5 -12.90 -3.32 -10.43
CA LEU A 5 -12.41 -1.96 -10.26
C LEU A 5 -13.30 -1.27 -9.23
N HIS A 6 -12.70 -0.80 -8.15
CA HIS A 6 -13.39 -0.09 -7.07
C HIS A 6 -12.85 1.33 -6.95
N HIS A 7 -13.59 2.20 -6.25
CA HIS A 7 -13.11 3.49 -5.79
C HIS A 7 -12.91 3.46 -4.27
N ASP A 8 -11.79 4.01 -3.80
CA ASP A 8 -11.53 4.19 -2.38
C ASP A 8 -12.09 5.52 -1.85
N LEU A 9 -11.85 5.80 -0.56
CA LEU A 9 -12.30 7.01 0.13
C LEU A 9 -11.77 8.31 -0.52
N SER A 10 -10.62 8.26 -1.20
CA SER A 10 -10.05 9.39 -1.92
C SER A 10 -10.67 9.58 -3.31
N GLY A 11 -11.58 8.69 -3.73
CA GLY A 11 -12.16 8.69 -5.08
C GLY A 11 -11.27 8.03 -6.13
N ASP A 12 -10.12 7.49 -5.74
CA ASP A 12 -9.17 6.88 -6.66
C ASP A 12 -9.54 5.43 -6.98
N ARG A 13 -9.22 5.02 -8.20
CA ARG A 13 -9.41 3.63 -8.62
C ARG A 13 -8.39 2.70 -7.96
N ILE A 14 -8.89 1.62 -7.39
CA ILE A 14 -8.10 0.55 -6.78
C ILE A 14 -8.57 -0.83 -7.28
N THR A 15 -7.67 -1.79 -7.24
CA THR A 15 -7.97 -3.20 -7.52
C THR A 15 -7.91 -4.01 -6.23
N VAL A 16 -9.09 -4.43 -5.76
CA VAL A 16 -9.24 -5.22 -4.54
C VAL A 16 -10.14 -6.43 -4.79
N ALA A 17 -9.95 -7.49 -4.01
CA ALA A 17 -10.65 -8.76 -4.21
C ALA A 17 -12.17 -8.69 -3.96
N ASN A 18 -12.60 -7.80 -3.07
CA ASN A 18 -13.99 -7.72 -2.60
C ASN A 18 -14.26 -6.39 -1.86
N ASP A 19 -15.53 -6.12 -1.58
CA ASP A 19 -15.95 -4.91 -0.85
C ASP A 19 -15.45 -4.85 0.60
N ALA A 20 -15.25 -6.00 1.27
CA ALA A 20 -14.71 -6.00 2.62
C ALA A 20 -13.27 -5.44 2.64
N ALA A 21 -12.44 -5.82 1.67
CA ALA A 21 -11.10 -5.27 1.49
C ALA A 21 -11.14 -3.77 1.15
N ARG A 22 -12.09 -3.34 0.31
CA ARG A 22 -12.30 -1.91 0.00
C ARG A 22 -12.64 -1.09 1.24
N LEU A 23 -13.59 -1.56 2.06
CA LEU A 23 -14.02 -0.85 3.26
C LEU A 23 -12.91 -0.82 4.32
N ALA A 24 -12.21 -1.94 4.54
CA ALA A 24 -11.06 -1.96 5.45
C ALA A 24 -9.92 -1.04 4.98
N TRP A 25 -9.72 -0.91 3.67
CA TRP A 25 -8.76 0.04 3.10
C TRP A 25 -9.18 1.48 3.36
N ASN A 26 -10.48 1.80 3.24
CA ASN A 26 -10.99 3.12 3.58
C ASN A 26 -10.76 3.46 5.05
N ASP A 27 -11.00 2.52 5.96
CA ASP A 27 -10.67 2.69 7.39
C ASP A 27 -9.16 2.94 7.59
N THR A 28 -8.32 2.24 6.81
CA THR A 28 -6.86 2.41 6.86
C THR A 28 -6.44 3.80 6.41
N LEU A 29 -7.02 4.31 5.32
CA LEU A 29 -6.77 5.66 4.81
C LEU A 29 -7.19 6.73 5.82
N GLU A 30 -8.39 6.60 6.38
CA GLU A 30 -8.90 7.55 7.37
C GLU A 30 -8.03 7.56 8.63
N ALA A 31 -7.72 6.38 9.18
CA ALA A 31 -6.87 6.25 10.36
C ALA A 31 -5.46 6.79 10.12
N LEU A 32 -4.86 6.52 8.96
CA LEU A 32 -3.54 7.04 8.59
C LEU A 32 -3.53 8.56 8.55
N LEU A 33 -4.50 9.18 7.86
CA LEU A 33 -4.61 10.63 7.71
C LEU A 33 -4.95 11.33 9.03
N ALA A 34 -5.68 10.65 9.92
CA ALA A 34 -5.95 11.11 11.28
C ALA A 34 -4.78 10.90 12.25
N HIS A 35 -3.65 10.33 11.80
CA HIS A 35 -2.54 9.90 12.64
C HIS A 35 -2.97 8.98 13.81
N ALA A 36 -3.98 8.14 13.59
CA ALA A 36 -4.57 7.31 14.61
C ALA A 36 -3.71 6.07 14.92
N ALA A 37 -3.63 5.72 16.21
CA ALA A 37 -2.94 4.51 16.68
C ALA A 37 -3.54 3.21 16.11
N ALA A 38 -4.79 3.23 15.65
CA ALA A 38 -5.49 2.10 15.05
C ALA A 38 -5.05 1.77 13.59
N THR A 39 -4.22 2.61 12.97
CA THR A 39 -3.76 2.43 11.57
C THR A 39 -3.21 1.01 11.28
N PRO A 40 -2.33 0.43 12.13
CA PRO A 40 -1.82 -0.93 11.88
C PRO A 40 -2.91 -2.00 11.88
N ASP A 41 -3.93 -1.86 12.74
CA ASP A 41 -5.02 -2.83 12.86
C ASP A 41 -5.92 -2.78 11.62
N HIS A 42 -6.29 -1.59 11.16
CA HIS A 42 -7.08 -1.42 9.93
C HIS A 42 -6.34 -1.97 8.71
N LEU A 43 -5.03 -1.71 8.61
CA LEU A 43 -4.19 -2.23 7.53
C LEU A 43 -4.08 -3.76 7.58
N ALA A 44 -4.00 -4.35 8.77
CA ALA A 44 -4.01 -5.80 8.93
C ALA A 44 -5.34 -6.41 8.48
N ARG A 45 -6.48 -5.79 8.80
CA ARG A 45 -7.80 -6.22 8.30
C ARG A 45 -7.89 -6.14 6.77
N THR A 46 -7.34 -5.07 6.19
CA THR A 46 -7.27 -4.91 4.73
C THR A 46 -6.54 -6.08 4.08
N LEU A 47 -5.34 -6.41 4.57
CA LEU A 47 -4.53 -7.51 4.04
C LEU A 47 -5.08 -8.89 4.38
N ALA A 48 -5.90 -9.04 5.43
CA ALA A 48 -6.62 -10.28 5.70
C ALA A 48 -7.75 -10.51 4.68
N ALA A 49 -8.43 -9.43 4.25
CA ALA A 49 -9.53 -9.50 3.29
C ALA A 49 -9.06 -9.58 1.82
N ASP A 50 -7.91 -8.99 1.49
CA ASP A 50 -7.20 -9.18 0.22
C ASP A 50 -5.68 -9.29 0.46
N PRO A 51 -5.16 -10.52 0.64
CA PRO A 51 -3.73 -10.78 0.87
C PRO A 51 -2.82 -10.31 -0.26
N ASP A 52 -3.36 -10.15 -1.46
CA ASP A 52 -2.63 -9.71 -2.64
C ASP A 52 -2.89 -8.22 -2.92
N PHE A 53 -3.34 -7.42 -1.94
CA PHE A 53 -3.58 -6.00 -2.17
C PHE A 53 -2.28 -5.19 -2.39
N VAL A 54 -1.99 -4.82 -3.65
CA VAL A 54 -0.73 -4.18 -4.07
C VAL A 54 -0.51 -2.85 -3.37
N LEU A 55 -1.55 -2.00 -3.33
CA LEU A 55 -1.48 -0.69 -2.68
C LEU A 55 -1.20 -0.82 -1.18
N ALA A 56 -1.90 -1.75 -0.50
CA ALA A 56 -1.72 -1.94 0.94
C ALA A 56 -0.32 -2.43 1.29
N HIS A 57 0.26 -3.36 0.51
CA HIS A 57 1.66 -3.76 0.73
C HIS A 57 2.63 -2.60 0.50
N ALA A 58 2.48 -1.86 -0.59
CA ALA A 58 3.38 -0.74 -0.89
C ALA A 58 3.26 0.40 0.15
N ALA A 59 2.04 0.76 0.53
CA ALA A 59 1.77 1.76 1.55
C ALA A 59 2.32 1.33 2.92
N LYS A 60 2.16 0.06 3.30
CA LYS A 60 2.78 -0.49 4.53
C LYS A 60 4.29 -0.26 4.55
N GLY A 61 4.97 -0.53 3.43
CA GLY A 61 6.41 -0.30 3.31
C GLY A 61 6.78 1.16 3.52
N LEU A 62 6.04 2.08 2.89
CA LEU A 62 6.26 3.52 3.06
C LEU A 62 6.04 3.97 4.51
N MET A 63 4.95 3.52 5.15
CA MET A 63 4.67 3.81 6.57
C MET A 63 5.83 3.37 7.48
N LEU A 64 6.37 2.16 7.23
CA LEU A 64 7.51 1.65 7.99
C LEU A 64 8.76 2.51 7.81
N LEU A 65 9.04 2.97 6.59
CA LEU A 65 10.18 3.86 6.32
C LEU A 65 9.98 5.25 6.94
N SER A 66 8.74 5.76 6.98
CA SER A 66 8.41 7.04 7.63
C SER A 66 8.67 7.06 9.14
N LEU A 67 8.77 5.90 9.79
CA LEU A 67 9.15 5.82 11.21
C LEU A 67 10.66 6.05 11.44
N ALA A 68 11.46 6.13 10.38
CA ALA A 68 12.90 6.44 10.42
C ALA A 68 13.73 5.52 11.35
N ARG A 69 13.34 4.25 11.43
CA ARG A 69 14.02 3.21 12.21
C ARG A 69 14.71 2.20 11.30
N ALA A 70 16.02 2.00 11.47
CA ALA A 70 16.83 1.20 10.56
C ALA A 70 16.40 -0.27 10.50
N GLU A 71 15.94 -0.84 11.62
CA GLU A 71 15.43 -2.20 11.71
C GLU A 71 14.18 -2.46 10.85
N LEU A 72 13.45 -1.40 10.48
CA LEU A 72 12.25 -1.49 9.66
C LEU A 72 12.55 -1.56 8.16
N ALA A 73 13.81 -1.35 7.75
CA ALA A 73 14.21 -1.44 6.34
C ALA A 73 14.04 -2.85 5.77
N ALA A 74 14.31 -3.91 6.55
CA ALA A 74 14.10 -5.28 6.10
C ALA A 74 12.59 -5.61 5.93
N PRO A 75 11.72 -5.37 6.93
CA PRO A 75 10.27 -5.48 6.74
C PRO A 75 9.69 -4.65 5.59
N ALA A 76 10.23 -3.46 5.32
CA ALA A 76 9.83 -2.64 4.17
C ALA A 76 10.21 -3.29 2.82
N ARG A 77 11.38 -3.96 2.73
CA ARG A 77 11.75 -4.76 1.55
C ARG A 77 10.81 -5.94 1.35
N ASP A 78 10.39 -6.62 2.42
CA ASP A 78 9.40 -7.69 2.33
C ASP A 78 8.06 -7.18 1.78
N CYS A 79 7.65 -5.98 2.19
CA CYS A 79 6.46 -5.32 1.66
C CYS A 79 6.59 -5.05 0.16
N LEU A 80 7.74 -4.54 -0.30
CA LEU A 80 7.99 -4.34 -1.74
C LEU A 80 7.96 -5.65 -2.52
N ALA A 81 8.55 -6.72 -1.98
CA ALA A 81 8.54 -8.04 -2.60
C ALA A 81 7.11 -8.57 -2.76
N LYS A 82 6.28 -8.46 -1.71
CA LYS A 82 4.86 -8.84 -1.74
C LYS A 82 4.06 -8.00 -2.73
N ALA A 83 4.25 -6.68 -2.74
CA ALA A 83 3.57 -5.79 -3.68
C ALA A 83 3.90 -6.15 -5.15
N ARG A 84 5.18 -6.42 -5.45
CA ARG A 84 5.61 -6.87 -6.79
C ARG A 84 5.08 -8.25 -7.17
N ALA A 85 5.01 -9.19 -6.22
CA ALA A 85 4.42 -10.50 -6.46
C ALA A 85 2.92 -10.38 -6.77
N ALA A 86 2.18 -9.65 -5.95
CA ALA A 86 0.76 -9.37 -6.15
C ALA A 86 0.46 -8.66 -7.47
N ALA A 87 1.31 -7.70 -7.88
CA ALA A 87 1.16 -6.98 -9.14
C ALA A 87 1.30 -7.89 -10.38
N ARG A 88 1.85 -9.09 -10.25
CA ARG A 88 1.89 -10.09 -11.34
C ARG A 88 0.61 -10.91 -11.47
N LEU A 89 -0.25 -10.90 -10.45
CA LEU A 89 -1.46 -11.71 -10.39
C LEU A 89 -2.68 -11.03 -11.03
N ARG A 90 -2.60 -9.72 -11.26
CA ARG A 90 -3.73 -8.90 -11.74
C ARG A 90 -3.26 -7.61 -12.39
N LEU A 91 -4.17 -6.99 -13.12
CA LEU A 91 -3.98 -5.62 -13.57
C LEU A 91 -3.91 -4.70 -12.36
N VAL A 92 -2.97 -3.76 -12.40
CA VAL A 92 -2.80 -2.73 -11.36
C VAL A 92 -3.16 -1.37 -11.94
N THR A 93 -3.72 -0.50 -11.11
CA THR A 93 -4.00 0.88 -11.49
C THR A 93 -2.70 1.68 -11.58
N ARG A 94 -2.76 2.84 -12.25
CA ARG A 94 -1.62 3.77 -12.30
C ARG A 94 -1.13 4.09 -10.89
N ARG A 95 -2.04 4.47 -9.97
CA ARG A 95 -1.73 4.83 -8.58
C ARG A 95 -1.03 3.70 -7.84
N GLU A 96 -1.53 2.47 -7.96
CA GLU A 96 -0.90 1.28 -7.37
C GLU A 96 0.56 1.12 -7.84
N ALA A 97 0.81 1.22 -9.14
CA ALA A 97 2.16 1.18 -9.68
C ALA A 97 3.04 2.34 -9.16
N MET A 98 2.48 3.56 -9.06
CA MET A 98 3.22 4.73 -8.54
C MET A 98 3.73 4.51 -7.11
N VAL A 99 2.89 3.96 -6.23
CA VAL A 99 3.25 3.74 -4.83
C VAL A 99 4.27 2.61 -4.68
N VAL A 100 4.18 1.56 -5.51
CA VAL A 100 5.20 0.49 -5.56
C VAL A 100 6.55 1.03 -6.01
N GLU A 101 6.57 1.88 -7.04
CA GLU A 101 7.79 2.51 -7.55
C GLU A 101 8.39 3.49 -6.53
N ALA A 102 7.56 4.29 -5.85
CA ALA A 102 8.01 5.17 -4.77
C ALA A 102 8.67 4.39 -3.63
N LEU A 103 8.08 3.27 -3.19
CA LEU A 103 8.68 2.41 -2.18
C LEU A 103 10.03 1.84 -2.64
N ALA A 104 10.14 1.42 -3.90
CA ALA A 104 11.40 0.93 -4.47
C ALA A 104 12.48 2.03 -4.47
N LEU A 105 12.14 3.23 -4.96
CA LEU A 105 13.06 4.38 -4.98
C LEU A 105 13.57 4.74 -3.59
N TRP A 106 12.70 4.73 -2.57
CA TRP A 106 13.12 5.01 -1.20
C TRP A 106 14.07 3.91 -0.68
N LEU A 107 13.73 2.64 -0.87
CA LEU A 107 14.57 1.51 -0.45
C LEU A 107 15.93 1.47 -1.15
N ASP A 108 16.03 2.04 -2.36
CA ASP A 108 17.27 2.21 -3.12
C ASP A 108 18.04 3.50 -2.76
N GLY A 109 17.65 4.18 -1.67
CA GLY A 109 18.35 5.36 -1.15
C GLY A 109 18.01 6.67 -1.87
N ALA A 110 16.91 6.73 -2.61
CA ALA A 110 16.45 7.90 -3.33
C ALA A 110 15.09 8.45 -2.82
N PRO A 111 14.97 8.86 -1.53
CA PRO A 111 13.70 9.30 -0.95
C PRO A 111 13.11 10.56 -1.61
N ARG A 112 13.94 11.47 -2.14
CA ARG A 112 13.44 12.62 -2.92
C ARG A 112 12.73 12.17 -4.19
N ARG A 113 13.33 11.25 -4.94
CA ARG A 113 12.71 10.68 -6.15
C ARG A 113 11.46 9.88 -5.82
N ALA A 114 11.43 9.23 -4.65
CA ALA A 114 10.23 8.58 -4.17
C ALA A 114 9.08 9.57 -3.92
N ALA A 115 9.36 10.74 -3.35
CA ALA A 115 8.36 11.79 -3.17
C ALA A 115 7.86 12.36 -4.51
N GLU A 116 8.78 12.70 -5.42
CA GLU A 116 8.44 13.15 -6.79
C GLU A 116 7.59 12.11 -7.54
N ARG A 117 7.76 10.82 -7.25
CA ARG A 117 6.99 9.74 -7.88
C ARG A 117 5.53 9.69 -7.42
N LEU A 118 5.19 10.32 -6.30
CA LEU A 118 3.85 10.37 -5.70
C LEU A 118 3.05 11.61 -6.08
N GLU A 119 3.67 12.58 -6.76
CA GLU A 119 3.03 13.78 -7.35
C GLU A 119 2.35 13.46 -8.69
#